data_AF-A0A855Y905-F1
#
_entry.id   AF-A0A855Y905-F1
#
_cell.length_a   1.000
_cell.length_b   1.000
_cell.length_c   1.000
_cell.angle_alpha   90.00
_cell.angle_beta   90.00
_cell.angle_gamma   90.00
#
_symmetry.space_group_name_H-M   'P 1'
#
loop_
_entity.id
_entity.type
_entity.pdbx_description
1 polymer ?
#
loop_
_entity_poly.entity_id
_entity_poly.type
_entity_poly.pdbx_seq_one_letter_code
_entity_poly.pdbx_strand_id
1 'polypeptide(L)' 'MSEEKVTAKTYWVWTDQAAAKNPSRSVPGVPIWPHYLTDAPKTWLDEGLIIDAEDFVEEGQMSIFDY' A
#
# COMPACT_ATOMS: atom_id res chain seq x y z
N MET A 1 -5.71 11.71 -21.05
CA MET A 1 -5.99 10.60 -20.14
C MET A 1 -5.83 11.14 -18.75
N SER A 2 -6.93 11.43 -18.05
CA SER A 2 -6.86 11.92 -16.67
C SER A 2 -6.47 10.73 -15.81
N GLU A 3 -5.30 10.76 -15.17
CA GLU A 3 -4.95 9.76 -14.17
C GLU A 3 -5.96 9.88 -13.03
N GLU A 4 -6.88 8.92 -12.93
CA GLU A 4 -7.78 8.82 -11.79
C GLU A 4 -6.93 8.66 -10.53
N LYS A 5 -7.14 9.54 -9.56
CA LYS A 5 -6.49 9.46 -8.25
C LYS A 5 -7.47 8.86 -7.25
N VAL A 6 -6.91 8.17 -6.27
CA VAL A 6 -7.62 7.61 -5.13
C VAL A 6 -7.00 8.16 -3.85
N THR A 7 -7.87 8.54 -2.92
CA THR A 7 -7.48 9.10 -1.63
C THR A 7 -7.51 8.00 -0.57
N ALA A 8 -6.42 7.85 0.19
CA ALA A 8 -6.34 6.97 1.35
C ALA A 8 -7.29 7.46 2.46
N LYS A 9 -7.79 6.53 3.27
CA LYS A 9 -8.44 6.87 4.54
C LYS A 9 -7.42 7.39 5.54
N THR A 10 -6.26 6.74 5.62
CA THR A 10 -5.16 7.13 6.51
C THR A 10 -3.95 7.61 5.70
N TYR A 11 -3.18 6.67 5.15
CA TYR A 11 -2.08 6.90 4.23
C TYR A 11 -1.78 5.60 3.47
N TRP A 12 -1.25 5.73 2.27
CA TRP A 12 -0.84 4.60 1.44
C TRP A 12 0.50 4.03 1.91
N VAL A 13 0.56 2.70 2.02
CA VAL A 13 1.79 1.94 2.24
C VAL A 13 2.06 1.01 1.07
N TRP A 14 3.31 0.62 0.88
CA TRP A 14 3.67 -0.38 -0.13
C TRP A 14 3.18 -1.77 0.30
N THR A 15 2.83 -2.60 -0.68
CA THR A 15 2.51 -4.02 -0.50
C THR A 15 3.70 -4.92 -0.85
N ASP A 16 3.61 -6.21 -0.54
CA ASP A 16 4.55 -7.24 -1.01
C ASP A 16 4.66 -7.28 -2.53
N GLN A 17 3.58 -6.99 -3.24
CA GLN A 17 3.58 -6.93 -4.70
C GLN A 17 4.42 -5.76 -5.23
N ALA A 18 4.35 -4.59 -4.56
CA ALA A 18 5.25 -3.49 -4.90
C ALA A 18 6.71 -3.82 -4.59
N ALA A 19 6.97 -4.51 -3.47
CA ALA A 19 8.30 -4.98 -3.13
C ALA A 19 8.83 -6.01 -4.14
N ALA A 20 7.99 -6.93 -4.64
CA ALA A 20 8.38 -7.87 -5.69
C ALA A 20 8.73 -7.16 -7.00
N LYS A 21 8.02 -6.08 -7.34
CA LYS A 21 8.26 -5.28 -8.56
C LYS A 21 9.48 -4.36 -8.43
N ASN A 22 9.70 -3.77 -7.27
CA ASN A 22 10.85 -2.90 -7.00
C ASN A 22 11.25 -2.94 -5.51
N PRO A 23 12.02 -3.96 -5.09
CA PRO A 23 12.37 -4.18 -3.69
C PRO A 23 13.35 -3.11 -3.15
N SER A 24 14.04 -2.39 -4.04
CA SER A 24 14.98 -1.35 -3.65
C SER A 24 14.31 -0.05 -3.17
N ARG A 25 13.02 0.14 -3.48
CA ARG A 25 12.27 1.37 -3.21
C ARG A 25 10.93 1.16 -2.55
N SER A 26 10.40 -0.06 -2.58
CA SER A 26 9.09 -0.41 -2.06
C SER A 26 9.27 -1.47 -0.99
N VAL A 27 9.04 -1.10 0.26
CA VAL A 27 9.15 -1.99 1.42
C VAL A 27 7.74 -2.16 1.99
N PRO A 28 7.23 -3.39 2.12
CA PRO A 28 5.86 -3.62 2.57
C PRO A 28 5.60 -2.96 3.92
N GLY A 29 4.43 -2.33 4.08
CA GLY A 29 4.04 -1.63 5.31
C GLY A 29 4.74 -0.29 5.52
N VAL A 30 5.73 0.07 4.71
CA VAL A 30 6.36 1.39 4.75
C VAL A 30 5.52 2.38 3.93
N PRO A 31 5.30 3.60 4.44
CA PRO A 31 4.61 4.65 3.69
C PRO A 31 5.22 4.87 2.31
N ILE A 32 4.35 5.11 1.32
CA ILE A 32 4.81 5.46 -0.03
C ILE A 32 5.41 6.87 -0.06
N TRP A 33 5.81 7.34 -1.25
CA TRP A 33 6.40 8.66 -1.38
C TRP A 33 5.48 9.76 -0.81
N PRO A 34 6.01 10.75 -0.06
CA PRO A 34 5.21 11.74 0.66
C PRO A 34 4.19 12.51 -0.19
N HIS A 35 4.49 12.72 -1.48
CA HIS A 35 3.62 13.43 -2.42
C HIS A 35 2.44 12.60 -2.94
N TYR A 36 2.47 11.26 -2.73
CA TYR A 36 1.36 10.36 -3.01
C TYR A 36 0.75 9.77 -1.74
N LEU A 37 1.25 10.16 -0.55
CA LEU A 37 0.91 9.54 0.73
C LEU A 37 -0.59 9.45 0.99
N THR A 38 -1.34 10.49 0.64
CA THR A 38 -2.80 10.52 0.74
C THR A 38 -3.47 10.31 -0.61
N ASP A 39 -2.97 10.93 -1.68
CA ASP A 39 -3.57 10.87 -3.01
C ASP A 39 -2.64 10.18 -4.00
N ALA A 40 -2.94 8.93 -4.33
CA ALA A 40 -2.14 8.12 -5.24
C ALA A 40 -2.89 7.84 -6.54
N PRO A 41 -2.20 7.45 -7.63
CA PRO A 41 -2.86 6.95 -8.82
C PRO A 41 -3.68 5.70 -8.49
N LYS A 42 -4.95 5.68 -8.91
CA LYS A 42 -5.86 4.54 -8.70
C LYS A 42 -5.32 3.26 -9.34
N THR A 43 -4.55 3.39 -10.42
CA THR A 43 -3.87 2.26 -11.06
C THR A 43 -2.93 1.52 -10.12
N TRP A 44 -2.30 2.19 -9.14
CA TRP A 44 -1.45 1.50 -8.17
C TRP A 44 -2.25 0.67 -7.18
N LEU A 45 -3.44 1.14 -6.80
CA LEU A 45 -4.37 0.39 -5.96
C LEU A 45 -4.95 -0.80 -6.73
N ASP A 46 -5.39 -0.57 -7.98
CA ASP A 46 -5.93 -1.61 -8.86
C ASP A 46 -4.88 -2.68 -9.20
N GLU A 47 -3.61 -2.29 -9.37
CA GLU A 47 -2.48 -3.21 -9.53
C GLU A 47 -2.08 -3.88 -8.21
N GLY A 48 -2.64 -3.49 -7.06
CA GLY A 48 -2.28 -4.04 -5.75
C GLY A 48 -0.88 -3.63 -5.25
N LEU A 49 -0.30 -2.55 -5.77
CA LEU A 49 1.01 -2.04 -5.35
C LEU A 49 0.94 -1.26 -4.04
N ILE A 50 -0.20 -0.64 -3.76
CA ILE A 50 -0.44 0.14 -2.55
C ILE A 50 -1.71 -0.35 -1.86
N ILE A 51 -1.76 -0.18 -0.55
CA ILE A 51 -2.94 -0.42 0.27
C ILE A 51 -2.97 0.63 1.39
N ASP A 52 -4.15 0.91 1.92
CA ASP A 52 -4.27 1.81 3.05
C ASP A 52 -3.56 1.19 4.26
N ALA A 53 -2.85 1.99 5.04
CA ALA A 53 -2.13 1.51 6.22
C ALA A 53 -3.04 0.85 7.26
N GLU A 54 -4.30 1.27 7.35
CA GLU A 54 -5.30 0.64 8.23
C GLU A 54 -5.68 -0.76 7.75
N ASP A 55 -5.69 -0.97 6.43
CA ASP A 55 -6.05 -2.23 5.78
C ASP A 55 -4.80 -3.12 5.53
N PHE A 56 -3.59 -2.62 5.75
CA PHE A 56 -2.34 -3.39 5.61
C PHE A 56 -2.17 -4.37 6.76
N VAL A 57 -2.31 -5.66 6.45
CA VAL A 57 -1.98 -6.76 7.38
C VAL A 57 -0.62 -7.29 6.98
N GLU A 58 0.39 -7.09 7.82
CA GLU A 58 1.69 -7.72 7.64
C GLU A 58 1.52 -9.24 7.74
N GLU A 59 1.82 -9.97 6.66
CA GLU A 59 1.86 -11.44 6.64
C GLU A 59 2.95 -11.93 7.61
N GLY A 60 2.60 -11.98 8.88
CA GLY A 60 3.51 -12.21 10.00
C GLY A 60 2.84 -12.00 11.34
N GLN A 61 1.77 -11.19 11.37
CA GLN A 61 0.87 -11.08 12.50
C GLN A 61 -0.49 -11.71 12.15
N MET A 62 -0.51 -13.01 11.85
CA MET A 62 -1.68 -13.81 12.20
C MET A 62 -1.81 -13.71 13.71
N SER A 63 -2.63 -12.77 14.18
CA SER A 63 -2.99 -12.71 15.57
C SER A 63 -3.66 -14.04 15.89
N ILE A 64 -2.95 -14.86 16.67
CA ILE A 64 -3.36 -16.18 17.12
C ILE A 64 -4.48 -16.03 18.16
N PHE A 65 -5.52 -15.27 17.83
CA PHE A 65 -6.76 -15.25 18.60
C PHE A 65 -7.68 -16.31 18.01
N ASP A 66 -7.24 -17.57 18.10
CA ASP A 66 -8.16 -18.69 18.19
C ASP A 66 -8.84 -18.59 19.58
N TYR A 67 -10.17 -18.59 19.54
CA TYR A 67 -11.10 -18.51 20.67
C TYR A 67 -11.15 -19.83 21.46
#